data_AF-A0A401NUA6-F1
#
_entry.id   AF-A0A401NUA6-F1
#
_cell.length_a   1.000
_cell.length_b   1.000
_cell.length_c   1.000
_cell.angle_alpha   90.00
_cell.angle_beta   90.00
_cell.angle_gamma   90.00
#
_symmetry.space_group_name_H-M   'P 1'
#
loop_
_entity.id
_entity.type
_entity.pdbx_description
1 polymer ?
#
loop_
_entity_poly.entity_id
_entity_poly.type
_entity_poly.pdbx_seq_one_letter_code
_entity_poly.pdbx_strand_id
1 'polypeptide(L)'
;MPGGKRGLVAPQNTFLENIVRRSSETSFLLGNAQIVDWPVVYSNDGFCKLSGYHRAEVMQKSSTCSFMHGDLTDKKTIEKVRQAFDNYESNCFEVLLYKKASK
;
A
#
# COMPACT_ATOMS: atom_id res chain seq x y z
N MET A 1 -17.38 40.97 23.79
CA MET A 1 -17.71 39.74 23.03
C MET A 1 -16.49 38.84 23.05
N PRO A 2 -16.51 37.61 23.61
CA PRO A 2 -15.35 36.73 23.54
C PRO A 2 -15.38 35.99 22.20
N GLY A 3 -14.39 36.28 21.35
CA GLY A 3 -14.17 35.57 20.09
C GLY A 3 -13.80 34.12 20.35
N GLY A 4 -14.66 33.19 19.93
CA GLY A 4 -14.37 31.77 19.98
C GLY A 4 -13.14 31.45 19.14
N LYS A 5 -12.12 30.87 19.78
CA LYS A 5 -10.96 30.29 19.10
C LYS A 5 -11.47 29.13 18.25
N ARG A 6 -11.72 29.38 16.96
CA ARG A 6 -11.93 28.31 15.97
C ARG A 6 -10.64 27.50 15.95
N GLY A 7 -10.72 26.27 16.47
CA GLY A 7 -9.60 25.34 16.41
C GLY A 7 -9.12 25.24 14.96
N LEU A 8 -7.81 25.31 14.75
CA LEU A 8 -7.20 24.93 13.50
C LEU A 8 -7.48 23.44 13.33
N VAL A 9 -8.57 23.10 12.65
CA VAL A 9 -8.77 21.74 12.16
C VAL A 9 -7.70 21.57 11.09
N ALA A 10 -6.68 20.78 11.41
CA ALA A 10 -5.72 20.34 10.40
C ALA A 10 -6.55 19.81 9.21
N PRO A 11 -6.26 20.24 7.98
CA PRO A 11 -7.02 19.75 6.84
C PRO A 11 -6.98 18.22 6.89
N GLN A 12 -8.16 17.59 6.94
CA GLN A 12 -8.24 16.15 6.74
C GLN A 12 -7.44 15.85 5.48
N ASN A 13 -6.59 14.83 5.54
CA ASN A 13 -5.59 14.56 4.52
C ASN A 13 -6.32 14.06 3.25
N THR A 14 -6.95 14.98 2.52
CA THR A 14 -7.90 14.74 1.43
C THR A 14 -7.27 13.98 0.29
N PHE A 15 -5.94 13.98 0.20
CA PHE A 15 -5.19 13.21 -0.78
C PHE A 15 -5.50 11.72 -0.69
N LEU A 16 -5.40 11.13 0.52
CA LEU A 16 -5.69 9.72 0.72
C LEU A 16 -7.18 9.42 0.52
N GLU A 17 -8.05 10.26 1.05
CA GLU A 17 -9.50 10.11 0.91
C GLU A 17 -9.95 10.15 -0.57
N ASN A 18 -9.36 11.05 -1.36
CA ASN A 18 -9.65 11.15 -2.79
C ASN A 18 -9.21 9.90 -3.56
N ILE A 19 -8.04 9.33 -3.23
CA ILE A 19 -7.58 8.08 -3.84
C ILE A 19 -8.51 6.93 -3.46
N VAL A 20 -8.85 6.80 -2.17
CA VAL A 20 -9.77 5.77 -1.67
C VAL A 20 -11.12 5.85 -2.35
N ARG A 21 -11.68 7.06 -2.50
CA ARG A 21 -12.97 7.28 -3.15
C ARG A 21 -12.95 6.93 -4.64
N ARG A 22 -11.85 7.20 -5.35
CA ARG A 22 -11.72 6.89 -6.79
C ARG A 22 -11.43 5.42 -7.07
N SER A 23 -10.90 4.70 -6.08
CA SER A 23 -10.47 3.30 -6.20
C SER A 23 -11.27 2.38 -5.28
N SER A 24 -12.56 2.67 -5.07
CA SER A 24 -13.44 1.90 -4.18
C SER A 24 -13.68 0.46 -4.65
N GLU A 25 -13.58 0.22 -5.96
CA GLU A 25 -13.81 -1.10 -6.57
C GLU A 25 -12.53 -1.92 -6.72
N THR A 26 -11.35 -1.33 -6.49
CA THR A 26 -10.06 -2.02 -6.66
C THR A 26 -9.35 -2.24 -5.33
N SER A 27 -8.54 -3.30 -5.26
CA SER A 27 -7.70 -3.59 -4.09
C SER A 27 -6.35 -2.90 -4.26
N PHE A 28 -5.92 -2.09 -3.29
CA PHE A 28 -4.66 -1.35 -3.40
C PHE A 28 -4.00 -1.06 -2.05
N LEU A 29 -2.72 -0.71 -2.14
CA LEU A 29 -1.87 -0.23 -1.05
C LEU A 29 -1.13 1.03 -1.51
N LEU A 30 -0.72 1.85 -0.55
CA LEU A 30 0.10 3.04 -0.79
C LEU A 30 1.34 2.96 0.09
N GLY A 31 2.50 3.15 -0.53
CA GLY A 31 3.80 3.22 0.12
C GLY A 31 4.32 4.64 0.25
N ASN A 32 5.17 4.89 1.26
CA ASN A 32 5.94 6.12 1.29
C ASN A 32 7.16 5.99 0.36
N ALA A 33 7.17 6.75 -0.73
CA ALA A 33 8.22 6.72 -1.74
C ALA A 33 9.59 7.25 -1.24
N GLN A 34 9.61 7.94 -0.08
CA GLN A 34 10.80 8.64 0.45
C GLN A 34 11.54 7.85 1.54
N ILE A 35 11.03 6.69 1.95
CA ILE A 35 11.63 5.85 2.98
C ILE A 35 12.13 4.55 2.34
N VAL A 36 13.27 4.07 2.81
CA VAL A 36 13.86 2.78 2.41
C VAL A 36 12.81 1.67 2.50
N ASP A 37 12.83 0.76 1.53
CA ASP A 37 11.87 -0.35 1.35
C ASP A 37 10.43 0.05 1.06
N TRP A 38 10.16 1.36 0.89
CA TRP A 38 8.85 1.93 0.54
C TRP A 38 7.73 1.41 1.44
N PRO A 39 7.76 1.72 2.74
CA PRO A 39 6.85 1.13 3.71
C PRO A 39 5.40 1.53 3.41
N VAL A 40 4.49 0.56 3.50
CA VAL A 40 3.06 0.77 3.31
C VAL A 40 2.51 1.70 4.40
N VAL A 41 1.94 2.82 3.97
CA VAL A 41 1.27 3.81 4.82
C VAL A 41 -0.26 3.69 4.75
N TYR A 42 -0.78 3.02 3.73
CA TYR A 42 -2.21 2.76 3.60
C TYR A 42 -2.48 1.44 2.86
N SER A 43 -3.54 0.76 3.27
CA SER A 43 -4.06 -0.44 2.61
C SER A 43 -5.57 -0.43 2.79
N ASN A 44 -6.31 -0.67 1.71
CA ASN A 44 -7.76 -0.72 1.76
C ASN A 44 -8.28 -2.11 2.18
N ASP A 45 -9.56 -2.17 2.53
CA ASP A 45 -10.21 -3.42 2.94
C ASP A 45 -10.22 -4.47 1.82
N GLY A 46 -10.27 -4.02 0.56
CA GLY A 46 -10.16 -4.90 -0.60
C GLY A 46 -8.87 -5.71 -0.60
N PHE A 47 -7.73 -5.06 -0.40
CA PHE A 47 -6.44 -5.73 -0.30
C PHE A 47 -6.37 -6.70 0.88
N CYS A 48 -6.85 -6.28 2.06
CA CYS A 48 -6.84 -7.13 3.25
C CYS A 48 -7.67 -8.42 3.03
N LYS A 49 -8.85 -8.29 2.43
CA LYS A 49 -9.72 -9.44 2.08
C LYS A 49 -9.09 -10.32 1.00
N LEU A 50 -8.47 -9.72 -0.03
CA LEU A 50 -7.85 -10.46 -1.13
C LEU A 50 -6.64 -11.28 -0.65
N SER A 51 -5.77 -10.65 0.15
CA SER A 51 -4.49 -11.21 0.60
C SER A 51 -4.61 -12.09 1.84
N GLY A 52 -5.66 -11.92 2.65
CA GLY A 52 -5.84 -12.61 3.94
C GLY A 52 -5.02 -12.01 5.09
N TYR A 53 -4.29 -10.91 4.86
CA TYR A 53 -3.56 -10.20 5.90
C TYR A 53 -4.43 -9.12 6.55
N HIS A 54 -4.31 -8.98 7.87
CA HIS A 54 -4.93 -7.85 8.54
C HIS A 54 -4.16 -6.56 8.25
N ARG A 55 -4.87 -5.43 8.22
CA ARG A 55 -4.28 -4.11 7.99
C ARG A 55 -3.08 -3.84 8.92
N ALA A 56 -3.15 -4.23 10.18
CA ALA A 56 -2.04 -4.08 11.13
C ALA A 56 -0.76 -4.85 10.74
N GLU A 57 -0.89 -5.95 9.99
CA GLU A 57 0.25 -6.77 9.53
C GLU A 57 0.85 -6.24 8.23
N VAL A 58 0.05 -5.54 7.42
CA VAL A 58 0.45 -4.97 6.12
C VAL A 58 1.11 -3.61 6.31
N MET A 59 0.62 -2.80 7.25
CA MET A 59 1.16 -1.48 7.53
C MET A 59 2.65 -1.58 7.89
N GLN A 60 3.46 -0.62 7.40
CA GLN A 60 4.91 -0.57 7.56
C GLN A 60 5.71 -1.71 6.92
N LYS A 61 5.07 -2.67 6.24
CA LYS A 61 5.77 -3.64 5.37
C LYS A 61 6.18 -3.00 4.06
N SER A 62 7.10 -3.62 3.33
CA SER A 62 7.48 -3.13 2.00
C SER A 62 6.31 -3.15 1.02
N SER A 63 6.16 -2.08 0.24
CA SER A 63 5.14 -1.99 -0.83
C SER A 63 5.38 -2.95 -1.99
N THR A 64 6.57 -3.55 -2.08
CA THR A 64 6.87 -4.66 -3.00
C THR A 64 6.18 -5.97 -2.63
N CYS A 65 5.47 -6.02 -1.48
CA CYS A 65 4.75 -7.20 -1.00
C CYS A 65 5.64 -8.42 -0.76
N SER A 66 6.89 -8.22 -0.34
CA SER A 66 7.85 -9.32 -0.07
C SER A 66 7.35 -10.37 0.91
N PHE A 67 6.46 -10.00 1.83
CA PHE A 67 5.79 -10.91 2.77
C PHE A 67 4.79 -11.87 2.11
N MET A 68 4.43 -11.67 0.85
CA MET A 68 3.55 -12.52 0.06
C MET A 68 4.31 -13.39 -0.95
N HIS A 69 5.64 -13.35 -0.98
CA HIS A 69 6.43 -14.19 -1.87
C HIS A 69 6.43 -15.64 -1.38
N GLY A 70 6.55 -16.58 -2.32
CA GLY A 70 6.75 -18.00 -2.02
C GLY A 70 7.54 -18.70 -3.11
N ASP A 71 7.54 -20.03 -3.08
CA ASP A 71 8.47 -20.85 -3.86
C ASP A 71 8.37 -20.67 -5.38
N LEU A 72 7.16 -20.38 -5.89
CA LEU A 72 6.90 -20.17 -7.31
C LEU A 72 6.83 -18.69 -7.72
N THR A 73 7.11 -17.76 -6.81
CA THR A 73 7.19 -16.33 -7.16
C THR A 73 8.44 -16.08 -8.01
N ASP A 74 8.25 -15.59 -9.24
CA ASP A 74 9.36 -15.34 -10.16
C ASP A 74 10.25 -14.19 -9.67
N LYS A 75 11.49 -14.53 -9.30
CA LYS A 75 12.49 -13.59 -8.80
C LYS A 75 12.87 -12.52 -9.83
N LYS A 76 12.84 -12.84 -11.13
CA LYS A 76 13.18 -11.86 -12.18
C LYS A 76 12.13 -10.76 -12.26
N THR A 77 10.86 -11.12 -12.13
CA THR A 77 9.76 -10.14 -12.12
C THR A 77 9.80 -9.29 -10.85
N ILE A 78 10.09 -9.86 -9.69
CA ILE A 78 10.28 -9.09 -8.45
C ILE A 78 11.42 -8.07 -8.57
N GLU A 79 12.53 -8.44 -9.20
CA GLU A 79 13.64 -7.51 -9.43
C GLU A 79 13.23 -6.35 -10.35
N LYS A 80 12.43 -6.62 -11.40
CA LYS A 80 11.87 -5.55 -12.25
C LYS A 80 10.93 -4.63 -11.49
N VAL A 81 10.10 -5.17 -10.59
CA VAL A 81 9.24 -4.37 -9.71
C VAL A 81 10.12 -3.46 -8.85
N ARG A 82 11.16 -4.01 -8.22
CA ARG A 82 12.09 -3.23 -7.39
C ARG A 82 12.78 -2.11 -8.18
N GLN A 83 13.27 -2.41 -9.38
CA GLN A 83 13.87 -1.41 -10.28
C GLN A 83 12.89 -0.30 -10.66
N ALA A 84 11.61 -0.63 -10.90
CA ALA A 84 10.59 0.39 -11.18
C ALA A 84 10.39 1.35 -9.99
N PHE A 85 10.42 0.82 -8.76
CA PHE A 85 10.36 1.65 -7.55
C PHE A 85 11.62 2.52 -7.39
N ASP A 86 12.82 1.95 -7.58
CA ASP A 86 14.10 2.66 -7.49
C ASP A 86 14.19 3.81 -8.51
N ASN A 87 13.64 3.61 -9.71
CA ASN A 87 13.65 4.59 -10.81
C ASN A 87 12.44 5.55 -10.81
N TYR A 88 11.50 5.41 -9.87
CA TYR A 88 10.23 6.17 -9.84
C TYR A 88 9.39 6.02 -11.11
N GLU A 89 9.39 4.82 -11.71
CA GLU A 89 8.68 4.51 -12.94
C GLU A 89 7.33 3.83 -12.69
N SER A 90 6.32 4.19 -13.49
CA SER A 90 5.02 3.51 -13.50
C SER A 90 5.08 2.31 -14.44
N ASN A 91 4.93 1.11 -13.89
CA ASN A 91 4.93 -0.15 -14.66
C ASN A 91 3.81 -1.09 -14.20
N CYS A 92 3.44 -2.02 -15.08
CA CYS A 92 2.47 -3.08 -14.80
C CYS A 92 3.14 -4.45 -14.95
N PHE A 93 2.98 -5.30 -13.95
CA PHE A 93 3.56 -6.65 -13.93
C PHE A 93 2.51 -7.67 -13.49
N GLU A 94 2.65 -8.89 -13.99
CA GLU A 94 1.91 -10.04 -13.50
C GLU A 94 2.82 -10.85 -12.57
N VAL A 95 2.40 -11.06 -11.33
CA VAL A 95 3.22 -11.69 -10.27
C VAL A 95 2.39 -12.72 -9.52
N LEU A 96 2.93 -13.92 -9.34
CA LEU A 96 2.36 -14.94 -8.46
C LEU A 96 2.72 -14.61 -7.00
N LEU A 97 1.70 -14.29 -6.22
CA LEU A 97 1.80 -14.00 -4.78
C LEU A 97 0.93 -14.96 -3.97
N TYR A 98 1.35 -15.23 -2.73
CA TYR A 98 0.71 -16.15 -1.81
C TYR A 98 -0.15 -15.38 -0.82
N LYS A 99 -1.38 -15.86 -0.63
CA LYS A 99 -2.24 -15.40 0.45
C LYS A 99 -1.69 -15.87 1.78
N LYS A 100 -2.05 -15.16 2.86
CA LYS A 100 -1.79 -15.64 4.21
C LYS A 100 -2.47 -17.00 4.38
N ALA A 101 -1.71 -18.01 4.80
CA ALA A 101 -2.29 -19.29 5.18
C ALA A 101 -3.22 -19.05 6.37
N SER A 102 -4.52 -19.28 6.18
CA SER A 102 -5.44 -19.40 7.32
C SER A 102 -5.02 -20.62 8.12
N LYS A 103 -4.68 -20.41 9.39
CA LYS A 103 -4.59 -21.49 10.37
C LYS A 103 -5.98 -21.99 10.72
#